data_AF-A0A0D1KUH9-F1
#
_entry.id   AF-A0A0D1KUH9-F1
#
_cell.length_a   1.000
_cell.length_b   1.000
_cell.length_c   1.000
_cell.angle_alpha   90.00
_cell.angle_beta   90.00
_cell.angle_gamma   90.00
#
_symmetry.space_group_name_H-M   'P 1'
#
loop_
_entity.id
_entity.type
_entity.pdbx_description
1 polymer ?
#
loop_
_entity_poly.entity_id
_entity_poly.type
_entity_poly.pdbx_seq_one_letter_code
_entity_poly.pdbx_strand_id
1 'polypeptide(L)'
;MMDVSSDKDHWNDIIGEREDYLFITGEEFHRILNEYEIYVIFSILTAVPKETILYDITQVPFVDGNADFYEDDYISPVKECIFEVGFFDSTDIIFTVTDENIERMLKDSFPDLKPYCEYGV
;
A
#
# COMPACT_ATOMS: atom_id res chain seq x y z
N MET A 1 23.96 -7.60 22.65
CA MET A 1 23.91 -7.20 21.23
C MET A 1 23.50 -8.45 20.49
N MET A 2 22.20 -8.60 20.21
CA MET A 2 21.72 -9.73 19.41
C MET A 2 22.17 -9.47 17.98
N ASP A 3 22.86 -10.45 17.40
CA ASP A 3 23.34 -10.41 16.04
C ASP A 3 22.13 -10.59 15.12
N VAL A 4 21.61 -9.47 14.59
CA VAL A 4 20.44 -9.42 13.70
C VAL A 4 20.80 -9.84 12.26
N SER A 5 22.00 -10.42 12.05
CA SER A 5 22.45 -10.81 10.72
C SER A 5 21.85 -12.13 10.22
N SER A 6 21.27 -12.97 11.08
CA SER A 6 20.70 -14.27 10.69
C SER A 6 19.26 -14.23 10.16
N ASP A 7 18.54 -13.12 10.29
CA ASP A 7 17.11 -13.02 9.91
C ASP A 7 16.88 -12.26 8.59
N LYS A 8 17.94 -11.82 7.91
CA LYS A 8 17.79 -11.15 6.60
C LYS A 8 17.20 -12.06 5.54
N ASP A 9 17.47 -13.35 5.62
CA ASP A 9 16.96 -14.33 4.66
C ASP A 9 15.48 -14.66 4.90
N HIS A 10 14.97 -14.51 6.14
CA HIS A 10 13.56 -14.79 6.44
C HIS A 10 12.60 -13.79 5.78
N TRP A 11 13.00 -12.53 5.68
CA TRP A 11 12.23 -11.50 4.97
C TRP A 11 12.26 -11.73 3.45
N ASN A 12 13.42 -12.16 2.91
CA ASN A 12 13.56 -12.54 1.50
C ASN A 12 12.73 -13.78 1.15
N ASP A 13 12.51 -14.70 2.10
CA ASP A 13 11.63 -15.86 1.90
C ASP A 13 10.14 -15.48 1.84
N ILE A 14 9.74 -14.37 2.47
CA ILE A 14 8.35 -13.88 2.46
C ILE A 14 8.09 -12.95 1.25
N ILE A 15 9.08 -12.12 0.89
CA ILE A 15 8.91 -11.00 -0.06
C ILE A 15 9.60 -11.28 -1.42
N GLY A 16 10.45 -12.30 -1.51
CA GLY A 16 11.18 -12.68 -2.72
C GLY A 16 12.42 -11.81 -2.94
N GLU A 17 13.51 -12.41 -3.42
CA GLU A 17 14.80 -11.72 -3.57
C GLU A 17 14.82 -10.66 -4.70
N ARG A 18 13.80 -10.54 -5.57
CA ARG A 18 13.92 -9.83 -6.86
C ARG A 18 12.66 -9.33 -7.56
N GLU A 19 11.54 -9.08 -6.88
CA GLU A 19 10.38 -8.46 -7.55
C GLU A 19 10.12 -7.05 -7.01
N ASP A 20 9.93 -6.08 -7.93
CA ASP A 20 9.60 -4.69 -7.59
C ASP A 20 8.23 -4.56 -6.88
N TYR A 21 7.48 -5.66 -6.77
CA TYR A 21 6.17 -5.77 -6.13
C TYR A 21 5.90 -7.21 -5.66
N LEU A 22 5.03 -7.37 -4.66
CA LEU A 22 4.59 -8.65 -4.10
C LEU A 22 3.08 -8.81 -4.29
N PHE A 23 2.64 -9.98 -4.75
CA PHE A 23 1.23 -10.35 -4.72
C PHE A 23 0.92 -11.23 -3.51
N ILE A 24 -0.03 -10.79 -2.70
CA ILE A 24 -0.45 -11.47 -1.49
C ILE A 24 -1.97 -11.38 -1.35
N THR A 25 -2.60 -12.45 -0.85
CA THR A 25 -4.04 -12.40 -0.58
C THR A 25 -4.32 -11.54 0.65
N GLY A 26 -5.52 -10.96 0.73
CA GLY A 26 -5.92 -10.20 1.92
C GLY A 26 -5.89 -11.04 3.20
N GLU A 27 -6.25 -12.33 3.11
CA GLU A 27 -6.18 -13.25 4.25
C GLU A 27 -4.74 -13.48 4.73
N GLU A 28 -3.81 -13.64 3.79
CA GLU A 28 -2.40 -13.86 4.11
C GLU A 28 -1.77 -12.60 4.68
N PHE A 29 -2.04 -11.45 4.07
CA PHE A 29 -1.55 -10.17 4.57
C PHE A 29 -2.08 -9.88 5.98
N HIS A 30 -3.37 -10.16 6.23
CA HIS A 30 -3.95 -10.07 7.57
C HIS A 30 -3.28 -11.02 8.57
N ARG A 31 -2.92 -12.24 8.17
CA ARG A 31 -2.18 -13.16 9.03
C ARG A 31 -0.81 -12.58 9.41
N ILE A 32 -0.05 -12.08 8.43
CA ILE A 32 1.28 -11.48 8.66
C ILE A 32 1.16 -10.29 9.62
N LEU A 33 0.19 -9.40 9.42
CA LEU A 33 -0.04 -8.24 10.30
C LEU A 33 -0.39 -8.62 11.76
N ASN A 34 -0.97 -9.80 11.99
CA ASN A 34 -1.27 -10.28 13.34
C ASN A 34 -0.13 -11.08 13.97
N GLU A 35 0.74 -11.66 13.16
CA GLU A 35 1.84 -12.52 13.60
C GLU A 35 3.12 -11.72 13.87
N TYR A 36 3.33 -10.63 13.13
CA TYR A 36 4.55 -9.82 13.18
C TYR A 36 4.24 -8.36 13.49
N GLU A 37 5.15 -7.71 14.23
CA GLU A 37 5.18 -6.25 14.32
C GLU A 37 5.76 -5.71 13.00
N ILE A 38 4.88 -5.22 12.12
CA ILE A 38 5.28 -4.67 10.82
C ILE A 38 5.37 -3.15 10.91
N TYR A 39 6.46 -2.61 10.37
CA TYR A 39 6.63 -1.19 10.13
C TYR A 39 6.92 -0.95 8.66
N VAL A 40 6.00 -0.27 7.97
CA VAL A 40 6.11 0.04 6.54
C VAL A 40 6.77 1.41 6.38
N ILE A 41 7.97 1.45 5.82
CA ILE A 41 8.73 2.70 5.61
C ILE A 41 8.36 3.33 4.27
N PHE A 42 8.41 2.54 3.19
CA PHE A 42 8.11 3.02 1.84
C PHE A 42 7.46 1.91 1.02
N SER A 43 6.18 2.08 0.68
CA SER A 43 5.43 1.09 -0.10
C SER A 43 4.12 1.67 -0.60
N ILE A 44 3.59 1.10 -1.69
CA ILE A 44 2.20 1.27 -2.12
C ILE A 44 1.53 -0.09 -2.01
N LEU A 45 0.46 -0.17 -1.22
CA LEU A 45 -0.41 -1.33 -1.16
C LEU A 45 -1.60 -1.08 -2.06
N THR A 46 -1.72 -1.82 -3.17
CA THR A 46 -2.87 -1.71 -4.07
C THR A 46 -3.79 -2.91 -3.88
N ALA A 47 -5.04 -2.65 -3.53
CA ALA A 47 -6.06 -3.66 -3.42
C ALA A 47 -6.79 -3.86 -4.76
N VAL A 48 -6.89 -5.11 -5.19
CA VAL A 48 -7.59 -5.52 -6.43
C VAL A 48 -8.58 -6.65 -6.11
N PRO A 49 -9.61 -6.87 -6.96
CA PRO A 49 -10.49 -8.03 -6.86
C PRO A 49 -9.72 -9.36 -6.81
N LYS A 50 -10.29 -10.37 -6.15
CA LYS A 50 -9.67 -11.71 -6.07
C LYS A 50 -9.54 -12.38 -7.43
N GLU A 51 -10.41 -11.99 -8.36
CA GLU A 51 -10.49 -12.50 -9.72
C GLU A 51 -9.49 -11.79 -10.67
N THR A 52 -8.78 -10.76 -10.21
CA THR A 52 -7.80 -10.02 -11.01
C THR A 52 -6.69 -10.94 -11.52
N ILE A 53 -6.43 -10.86 -12.82
CA ILE A 53 -5.37 -11.62 -13.48
C ILE A 53 -4.07 -10.85 -13.36
N LEU A 54 -3.10 -11.39 -12.61
CA LEU A 54 -1.84 -10.70 -12.27
C LEU A 54 -1.06 -10.20 -13.50
N TYR A 55 -1.08 -10.93 -14.62
CA TYR A 55 -0.40 -10.55 -15.86
C TYR A 55 -1.00 -9.32 -16.56
N ASP A 56 -2.21 -8.88 -16.18
CA ASP A 56 -2.83 -7.66 -16.71
C ASP A 56 -2.32 -6.39 -16.02
N ILE A 57 -1.58 -6.53 -14.91
CA ILE A 57 -0.92 -5.41 -14.23
C ILE A 57 0.37 -5.08 -14.98
N THR A 58 0.21 -4.22 -15.98
CA THR A 58 1.29 -3.78 -16.87
C THR A 58 2.03 -2.54 -16.39
N GLN A 59 1.50 -1.88 -15.36
CA GLN A 59 2.06 -0.69 -14.75
C GLN A 59 2.02 -0.83 -13.24
N VAL A 60 3.19 -0.66 -12.61
CA VAL A 60 3.35 -0.70 -11.16
C VAL A 60 3.18 0.73 -10.64
N PRO A 61 2.33 0.96 -9.63
CA PRO A 61 2.22 2.28 -9.04
C PRO A 61 3.54 2.66 -8.37
N PHE A 62 3.93 3.92 -8.49
CA PHE A 62 5.13 4.47 -7.87
C PHE A 62 4.81 5.88 -7.39
N VAL A 63 5.49 6.32 -6.32
CA VAL A 63 5.29 7.67 -5.78
C VAL A 63 6.51 8.56 -5.96
N ASP A 64 7.72 8.00 -5.91
CA ASP A 64 8.93 8.81 -6.12
C ASP A 64 8.92 9.42 -7.54
N GLY A 65 8.84 10.74 -7.62
CA GLY A 65 8.71 11.47 -8.88
C GLY A 65 7.31 11.44 -9.53
N ASN A 66 6.30 10.87 -8.88
CA ASN A 66 4.91 10.87 -9.36
C ASN A 66 4.10 12.00 -8.70
N ALA A 67 4.10 13.18 -9.33
CA ALA A 67 3.31 14.32 -8.83
C ALA A 67 1.80 14.03 -8.84
N ASP A 68 1.34 13.26 -9.82
CA ASP A 68 -0.09 12.96 -10.00
C ASP A 68 -0.66 12.19 -8.80
N PHE A 69 0.17 11.44 -8.04
CA PHE A 69 -0.25 10.72 -6.83
C PHE A 69 -0.84 11.63 -5.75
N TYR A 70 -0.52 12.93 -5.79
CA TYR A 70 -0.93 13.92 -4.82
C TYR A 70 -2.09 14.82 -5.32
N GLU A 71 -2.61 14.56 -6.51
CA GLU A 71 -3.74 15.30 -7.09
C GLU A 71 -5.07 14.71 -6.62
N ASP A 72 -6.09 15.57 -6.46
CA ASP A 72 -7.41 15.16 -5.96
C ASP A 72 -8.13 14.15 -6.87
N ASP A 73 -7.75 14.07 -8.15
CA ASP A 73 -8.32 13.17 -9.16
C ASP A 73 -7.35 12.07 -9.61
N TYR A 74 -6.37 11.71 -8.76
CA TYR A 74 -5.47 10.60 -9.03
C TYR A 74 -6.21 9.32 -9.42
N ILE A 75 -5.76 8.70 -10.52
CA ILE A 75 -6.25 7.41 -10.98
C ILE A 75 -5.08 6.42 -10.91
N SER A 76 -5.25 5.35 -10.14
CA SER A 76 -4.26 4.29 -10.08
C SER A 76 -3.97 3.73 -11.48
N PRO A 77 -2.69 3.49 -11.83
CA PRO A 77 -2.34 2.81 -13.07
C PRO A 77 -2.79 1.34 -13.08
N VAL A 78 -3.18 0.79 -11.91
CA VAL A 78 -3.74 -0.55 -11.79
C VAL A 78 -5.24 -0.49 -12.11
N LYS A 79 -5.61 -0.99 -13.28
CA LYS A 79 -6.96 -0.88 -13.87
C LYS A 79 -8.11 -1.33 -12.94
N GLU A 80 -7.88 -2.34 -12.12
CA GLU A 80 -8.88 -2.91 -11.21
C GLU A 80 -8.64 -2.50 -9.75
N CYS A 81 -7.88 -1.42 -9.53
CA CYS A 81 -7.65 -0.87 -8.21
C CYS A 81 -8.98 -0.50 -7.53
N ILE A 82 -9.19 -1.06 -6.34
CA ILE A 82 -10.30 -0.71 -5.45
C ILE A 82 -9.88 0.47 -4.57
N PHE A 83 -8.69 0.36 -3.97
CA PHE A 83 -8.03 1.43 -3.22
C PHE A 83 -6.52 1.19 -3.16
N GLU A 84 -5.77 2.23 -2.86
CA GLU A 84 -4.35 2.13 -2.51
C GLU A 84 -4.04 2.79 -1.18
N VAL A 85 -2.98 2.31 -0.54
CA VAL A 85 -2.38 2.91 0.65
C VAL A 85 -0.92 3.18 0.36
N GLY A 86 -0.55 4.45 0.27
CA GLY A 86 0.82 4.91 0.13
C GLY A 86 1.44 5.20 1.50
N PHE A 87 2.62 4.65 1.76
CA PHE A 87 3.44 4.89 2.95
C PHE A 87 4.70 5.67 2.56
N PHE A 88 4.95 6.81 3.21
CA PHE A 88 6.06 7.73 2.86
C PHE A 88 6.96 8.00 4.05
N ASP A 89 8.14 7.38 4.05
CA ASP A 89 9.20 7.54 5.05
C ASP A 89 8.66 7.55 6.49
N SER A 90 7.56 6.80 6.71
CA SER A 90 6.71 6.77 7.90
C SER A 90 6.08 8.09 8.40
N THR A 91 6.23 9.20 7.67
CA THR A 91 5.64 10.50 8.02
C THR A 91 4.17 10.58 7.62
N ASP A 92 3.85 10.05 6.44
CA ASP A 92 2.54 10.21 5.83
C ASP A 92 1.98 8.86 5.37
N ILE A 93 0.67 8.70 5.59
CA ILE A 93 -0.12 7.59 5.05
C ILE A 93 -1.23 8.21 4.21
N ILE A 94 -1.22 7.93 2.91
CA ILE A 94 -2.19 8.46 1.95
C ILE A 94 -3.08 7.33 1.46
N PHE A 95 -4.38 7.58 1.42
CA PHE A 95 -5.36 6.63 0.88
C PHE A 95 -5.90 7.19 -0.44
N THR A 96 -5.80 6.40 -1.51
CA THR A 96 -6.48 6.70 -2.78
C THR A 96 -7.65 5.72 -2.90
N VAL A 97 -8.87 6.23 -2.97
CA VAL A 97 -10.08 5.40 -2.84
C VAL A 97 -11.12 5.87 -3.83
N THR A 98 -11.67 4.93 -4.60
CA THR A 98 -12.78 5.20 -5.52
C THR A 98 -14.12 4.66 -5.01
N ASP A 99 -14.10 3.75 -4.03
CA ASP A 99 -15.30 3.15 -3.44
C ASP A 99 -15.81 3.96 -2.23
N GLU A 100 -17.04 4.50 -2.34
CA GLU A 100 -17.68 5.33 -1.30
C GLU A 100 -17.86 4.62 0.06
N ASN A 101 -18.01 3.28 0.08
CA ASN A 101 -18.15 2.55 1.33
C ASN A 101 -16.81 2.43 2.06
N ILE A 102 -15.72 2.22 1.30
CA ILE A 102 -14.37 2.21 1.84
C ILE A 102 -14.01 3.61 2.34
N GLU A 103 -14.32 4.66 1.58
CA GLU A 103 -14.09 6.04 2.00
C GLU A 103 -14.79 6.35 3.35
N ARG A 104 -16.06 5.93 3.49
CA ARG A 104 -16.80 6.09 4.74
C ARG A 104 -16.15 5.32 5.89
N MET A 105 -15.77 4.06 5.66
CA MET A 105 -15.09 3.23 6.66
C MET A 105 -13.78 3.86 7.13
N LEU A 106 -12.99 4.45 6.22
CA LEU A 106 -11.75 5.13 6.56
C LEU A 106 -11.99 6.37 7.41
N LYS A 107 -12.97 7.21 7.06
CA LYS A 107 -13.35 8.39 7.87
C LYS A 107 -13.84 8.01 9.27
N ASP A 108 -14.57 6.90 9.39
CA ASP A 108 -15.03 6.39 10.68
C ASP A 108 -13.88 5.83 11.53
N SER A 109 -12.88 5.22 10.88
CA SER A 109 -11.72 4.60 11.56
C SER A 109 -10.62 5.60 11.90
N PHE A 110 -10.48 6.66 11.11
CA PHE A 110 -9.46 7.69 11.24
C PHE A 110 -10.13 9.08 11.28
N PRO A 111 -10.59 9.54 12.47
CA PRO A 111 -11.31 10.80 12.60
C PRO A 111 -10.50 12.04 12.17
N ASP A 112 -9.17 11.94 12.20
CA ASP A 112 -8.24 12.99 11.78
C ASP A 112 -7.87 12.92 10.29
N LEU A 113 -8.43 11.96 9.53
CA LEU A 113 -8.25 11.86 8.08
C LEU A 113 -8.81 13.10 7.40
N LYS A 114 -7.99 13.71 6.53
CA LYS A 114 -8.34 14.92 5.78
C LYS A 114 -7.95 14.74 4.32
N PRO A 115 -8.67 15.39 3.39
CA PRO A 115 -8.23 15.51 2.01
C PRO A 115 -6.81 16.08 1.94
N TYR A 116 -5.99 15.58 1.02
CA TYR A 116 -4.60 16.01 0.88
C TYR A 116 -4.49 17.52 0.61
N CYS A 117 -5.38 18.07 -0.22
CA CYS A 117 -5.45 19.50 -0.53
C CYS A 117 -5.67 20.42 0.69
N GLU A 118 -6.15 19.90 1.82
CA GLU A 118 -6.31 20.68 3.06
C GLU A 118 -5.02 20.83 3.86
N TYR A 119 -3.94 20.10 3.53
CA TYR A 119 -2.65 20.19 4.22
C TYR A 119 -1.80 21.40 3.81
N GLY A 120 -2.22 22.16 2.79
CA GLY A 120 -1.67 23.50 2.50
C GLY A 120 -0.21 23.50 2.05
N VAL A 121 0.15 22.60 1.12
CA VAL A 121 1.48 22.52 0.52
C VAL A 121 1.63 23.43 -0.70
#